data_AF-A0A8J4GWX8-F1
#
_entry.id   AF-A0A8J4GWX8-F1
#
_cell.length_a   1.000
_cell.length_b   1.000
_cell.length_c   1.000
_cell.angle_alpha   90.00
_cell.angle_beta   90.00
_cell.angle_gamma   90.00
#
_symmetry.space_group_name_H-M   'P 1'
#
loop_
_entity.id
_entity.type
_entity.pdbx_description
1 polymer ?
#
loop_
_entity_poly.entity_id
_entity_poly.type
_entity_poly.pdbx_seq_one_letter_code
_entity_poly.pdbx_strand_id
1 'polypeptide(L)'
;VPAAAVAVATAAHSLGRMGGQEQLRQLRAIVEAAMPAWEVRRVLSCRTLGPAAQAMAILRLEYGASRDSVRLAFRRLSLLVHPDKNRSSGAAEAFALVSAAAGRLLGGQQQ
;
A
#
# COMPACT_ATOMS: atom_id res chain seq x y z
N VAL A 1 12.30 17.65 3.67
CA VAL A 1 11.62 16.52 4.35
C VAL A 1 10.13 16.66 4.09
N PRO A 2 9.39 15.64 3.58
CA PRO A 2 7.97 15.82 3.31
C PRO A 2 7.23 16.15 4.61
N ALA A 3 6.30 17.10 4.58
CA ALA A 3 5.56 17.59 5.76
C ALA A 3 4.93 16.46 6.59
N ALA A 4 4.49 15.38 5.93
CA ALA A 4 3.98 14.18 6.57
C ALA A 4 4.99 13.49 7.50
N ALA A 5 6.28 13.43 7.13
CA ALA A 5 7.31 12.78 7.95
C ALA A 5 7.67 13.60 9.19
N VAL A 6 7.61 14.94 9.11
CA VAL A 6 7.85 15.83 10.27
C VAL A 6 6.68 15.80 11.24
N ALA A 7 5.44 15.73 10.73
CA ALA A 7 4.23 15.54 11.54
C ALA A 7 4.24 14.20 12.29
N VAL A 8 4.71 13.12 11.63
CA VAL A 8 4.88 11.80 12.25
C VAL A 8 5.90 11.85 13.39
N ALA A 9 7.04 12.51 13.20
CA ALA A 9 8.11 12.60 14.21
C ALA A 9 7.70 13.42 15.45
N THR A 10 6.95 14.51 15.25
CA THR A 10 6.42 15.33 16.37
C THR A 10 5.31 14.63 17.13
N ALA A 11 4.41 13.91 16.44
CA ALA A 11 3.38 13.12 17.09
C ALA A 11 3.96 11.91 17.84
N ALA A 12 5.01 11.26 17.31
CA ALA A 12 5.68 10.15 18.00
C ALA A 12 6.31 10.58 19.35
N HIS A 13 6.78 11.82 19.46
CA HIS A 13 7.40 12.36 20.68
C HIS A 13 6.39 12.61 21.82
N SER A 14 5.09 12.76 21.52
CA SER A 14 4.04 13.05 22.51
C SER A 14 3.37 11.81 23.10
N LEU A 15 3.65 10.61 22.56
CA LEU A 15 3.02 9.35 22.97
C LEU A 15 3.33 8.93 24.42
N GLY A 16 4.39 9.44 25.04
CA GLY A 16 4.83 9.04 26.39
C GLY A 16 4.01 9.61 27.56
N ARG A 17 3.04 10.51 27.31
CA ARG A 17 2.29 11.21 28.37
C ARG A 17 0.77 11.00 28.32
N MET A 18 0.31 10.02 27.56
CA MET A 18 -1.11 9.88 27.20
C MET A 18 -1.70 8.58 27.76
N GLY A 19 -2.99 8.61 28.12
CA GLY A 19 -3.72 7.39 28.46
C GLY A 19 -3.76 6.43 27.28
N GLY A 20 -3.72 5.12 27.53
CA GLY A 20 -3.52 4.10 26.49
C GLY A 20 -4.51 4.16 25.30
N GLN A 21 -5.76 4.53 25.53
CA GLN A 21 -6.77 4.70 24.47
C GLN A 21 -6.44 5.86 23.52
N GLU A 22 -5.96 6.97 24.06
CA GLU A 22 -5.64 8.17 23.27
C GLU A 22 -4.33 7.97 22.50
N GLN A 23 -3.35 7.30 23.13
CA GLN A 23 -2.12 6.89 22.47
C GLN A 23 -2.40 5.98 21.26
N LEU A 24 -3.31 5.01 21.39
CA LEU A 24 -3.72 4.13 20.28
C LEU A 24 -4.43 4.90 19.15
N ARG A 25 -5.31 5.86 19.48
CA ARG A 25 -5.97 6.71 18.49
C ARG A 25 -4.97 7.55 17.70
N GLN A 26 -4.00 8.16 18.38
CA GLN A 26 -2.96 8.95 17.71
C GLN A 26 -2.08 8.08 16.81
N LEU A 27 -1.61 6.93 17.31
CA LEU A 27 -0.85 5.98 16.48
C LEU A 27 -1.62 5.59 15.23
N ARG A 28 -2.92 5.29 15.37
CA ARG A 28 -3.78 4.97 14.23
C ARG A 28 -3.86 6.13 13.24
N ALA A 29 -4.08 7.37 13.70
CA ALA A 29 -4.16 8.54 12.85
C ALA A 29 -2.86 8.80 12.07
N ILE A 30 -1.70 8.64 12.73
CA ILE A 30 -0.38 8.75 12.10
C ILE A 30 -0.23 7.73 10.99
N VAL A 31 -0.56 6.46 11.28
CA VAL A 31 -0.49 5.37 10.30
C VAL A 31 -1.46 5.63 9.14
N GLU A 32 -2.71 5.96 9.41
CA GLU A 32 -3.72 6.25 8.37
C GLU A 32 -3.29 7.40 7.45
N ALA A 33 -2.65 8.44 7.98
CA ALA A 33 -2.14 9.55 7.19
C ALA A 33 -0.92 9.18 6.33
N ALA A 34 -0.02 8.32 6.84
CA ALA A 34 1.24 7.98 6.16
C ALA A 34 1.10 6.80 5.18
N MET A 35 0.21 5.85 5.47
CA MET A 35 0.10 4.58 4.75
C MET A 35 -0.17 4.72 3.24
N PRO A 36 -1.12 5.56 2.78
CA PRO A 36 -1.41 5.67 1.35
C PRO A 36 -0.19 6.12 0.52
N ALA A 37 0.55 7.11 1.00
CA ALA A 37 1.72 7.64 0.31
C ALA A 37 2.89 6.63 0.31
N TRP A 38 3.07 5.91 1.42
CA TRP A 38 4.05 4.84 1.52
C TRP A 38 3.72 3.68 0.57
N GLU A 39 2.45 3.30 0.49
CA GLU A 39 2.00 2.18 -0.35
C GLU A 39 2.20 2.49 -1.84
N VAL A 40 1.90 3.72 -2.27
CA VAL A 40 2.21 4.19 -3.65
C VAL A 40 3.69 4.05 -3.93
N ARG A 41 4.55 4.56 -3.05
CA ARG A 41 6.01 4.47 -3.25
C ARG A 41 6.48 3.03 -3.35
N ARG A 42 6.00 2.15 -2.46
CA ARG A 42 6.35 0.72 -2.46
C ARG A 42 5.96 0.05 -3.77
N VAL A 43 4.73 0.24 -4.24
CA VAL A 43 4.24 -0.35 -5.50
C VAL A 43 5.10 0.12 -6.68
N LEU A 44 5.44 1.41 -6.73
CA LEU A 44 6.30 1.95 -7.79
C LEU A 44 7.73 1.38 -7.73
N SER A 45 8.26 1.10 -6.53
CA SER A 45 9.57 0.46 -6.37
C SER A 45 9.62 -0.98 -6.91
N CYS A 46 8.50 -1.69 -7.01
CA CYS A 46 8.46 -3.06 -7.58
C CYS A 46 8.73 -3.11 -9.09
N ARG A 47 8.88 -1.96 -9.76
CA ARG A 47 9.20 -1.86 -11.20
C ARG A 47 10.54 -2.47 -11.58
N THR A 48 11.46 -2.55 -10.64
CA THR A 48 12.81 -3.12 -10.85
C THR A 48 12.81 -4.65 -10.84
N LEU A 49 11.70 -5.28 -10.45
CA LEU A 49 11.58 -6.74 -10.37
C LEU A 49 11.19 -7.34 -11.74
N GLY A 50 11.60 -8.59 -11.97
CA GLY A 50 11.17 -9.34 -13.14
C GLY A 50 9.64 -9.55 -13.18
N PRO A 51 9.02 -9.73 -14.37
CA PRO A 51 7.56 -9.71 -14.53
C PRO A 51 6.76 -10.68 -13.64
N ALA A 52 7.28 -11.89 -13.41
CA ALA A 52 6.62 -12.89 -12.57
C ALA A 52 6.68 -12.50 -11.08
N ALA A 53 7.86 -12.15 -10.59
CA ALA A 53 8.07 -11.73 -9.19
C ALA A 53 7.37 -10.40 -8.89
N GLN A 54 7.32 -9.49 -9.87
CA GLN A 54 6.69 -8.18 -9.75
C GLN A 54 5.21 -8.26 -9.38
N ALA A 55 4.42 -9.11 -10.06
CA ALA A 55 2.98 -9.19 -9.81
C ALA A 55 2.68 -9.68 -8.38
N MET A 56 3.45 -10.69 -7.92
CA MET A 56 3.34 -11.23 -6.57
C MET A 56 3.78 -10.21 -5.51
N ALA A 57 4.89 -9.51 -5.75
CA ALA A 57 5.40 -8.47 -4.85
C ALA A 57 4.47 -7.26 -4.74
N ILE A 58 3.87 -6.81 -5.86
CA ILE A 58 2.88 -5.73 -5.86
C ILE A 58 1.68 -6.12 -5.00
N LEU A 59 1.15 -7.35 -5.15
CA LEU A 59 -0.02 -7.82 -4.42
C LEU A 59 0.27 -8.37 -3.02
N ARG A 60 1.54 -8.46 -2.62
CA ARG A 60 2.00 -9.05 -1.35
C ARG A 60 1.51 -10.49 -1.17
N LEU A 61 1.66 -11.28 -2.23
CA LEU A 61 1.26 -12.68 -2.24
C LEU A 61 2.48 -13.58 -2.31
N GLU A 62 2.38 -14.74 -1.66
CA GLU A 62 3.34 -15.82 -1.81
C GLU A 62 3.06 -16.66 -3.05
N TYR A 63 4.06 -17.41 -3.49
CA TYR A 63 3.90 -18.39 -4.56
C TYR A 63 2.80 -19.40 -4.21
N GLY A 64 1.95 -19.71 -5.18
CA GLY A 64 0.80 -20.60 -4.98
C GLY A 64 -0.44 -19.95 -4.36
N ALA A 65 -0.47 -18.62 -4.20
CA ALA A 65 -1.66 -17.91 -3.73
C ALA A 65 -2.90 -18.21 -4.60
N SER A 66 -4.04 -18.46 -3.94
CA SER A 66 -5.30 -18.74 -4.63
C SER A 66 -5.86 -17.51 -5.35
N ARG A 67 -6.75 -17.76 -6.33
CA ARG A 67 -7.44 -16.69 -7.06
C ARG A 67 -8.24 -15.77 -6.13
N ASP A 68 -8.79 -16.29 -5.04
CA ASP A 68 -9.53 -15.48 -4.06
C ASP A 68 -8.60 -14.60 -3.23
N SER A 69 -7.41 -15.10 -2.88
CA SER A 69 -6.35 -14.29 -2.24
C SER A 69 -5.92 -13.14 -3.15
N VAL A 70 -5.79 -13.38 -4.46
CA VAL A 70 -5.50 -12.34 -5.45
C VAL A 70 -6.61 -11.28 -5.48
N ARG A 71 -7.88 -11.67 -5.54
CA ARG A 71 -9.02 -10.72 -5.53
C ARG A 71 -9.08 -9.91 -4.24
N LEU A 72 -8.82 -10.55 -3.10
CA LEU A 72 -8.80 -9.90 -1.79
C LEU A 72 -7.66 -8.87 -1.70
N ALA A 73 -6.45 -9.25 -2.12
CA ALA A 73 -5.29 -8.38 -2.15
C ALA A 73 -5.53 -7.18 -3.09
N PHE A 74 -6.05 -7.44 -4.29
CA PHE A 74 -6.40 -6.40 -5.26
C PHE A 74 -7.39 -5.39 -4.68
N ARG A 75 -8.48 -5.85 -4.05
CA ARG A 75 -9.48 -4.95 -3.46
C ARG A 75 -8.88 -4.08 -2.35
N ARG A 76 -8.09 -4.68 -1.45
CA ARG A 76 -7.44 -3.97 -0.33
C ARG A 76 -6.47 -2.90 -0.83
N LEU A 77 -5.57 -3.28 -1.74
CA LEU A 77 -4.55 -2.37 -2.27
C LEU A 77 -5.18 -1.27 -3.13
N SER A 78 -6.17 -1.60 -3.94
CA SER A 78 -6.91 -0.63 -4.74
C SER A 78 -7.45 0.51 -3.89
N LEU A 79 -8.03 0.22 -2.72
CA LEU A 79 -8.53 1.26 -1.82
C LEU A 79 -7.43 2.14 -1.22
N LEU A 80 -6.22 1.60 -1.01
CA LEU A 80 -5.07 2.34 -0.45
C LEU A 80 -4.39 3.24 -1.50
N VAL A 81 -4.29 2.79 -2.75
CA VAL A 81 -3.60 3.54 -3.81
C VAL A 81 -4.54 4.27 -4.77
N HIS A 82 -5.87 4.19 -4.56
CA HIS A 82 -6.84 4.81 -5.48
C HIS A 82 -6.58 6.31 -5.66
N PRO A 83 -6.47 6.83 -6.90
CA PRO A 83 -6.12 8.23 -7.14
C PRO A 83 -7.13 9.24 -6.59
N ASP A 84 -8.41 8.87 -6.47
CA ASP A 84 -9.45 9.73 -5.85
C ASP A 84 -9.20 9.98 -4.35
N LYS A 85 -8.72 8.95 -3.64
CA LYS A 85 -8.55 8.98 -2.19
C LYS A 85 -7.11 9.28 -1.76
N ASN A 86 -6.16 9.08 -2.66
CA ASN A 86 -4.74 9.22 -2.40
C ASN A 86 -4.14 10.33 -3.26
N ARG A 87 -3.85 11.48 -2.64
CA ARG A 87 -3.29 12.68 -3.30
C ARG A 87 -1.78 12.60 -3.56
N SER A 88 -1.16 11.42 -3.40
CA SER A 88 0.27 11.25 -3.62
C SER A 88 0.63 11.29 -5.10
N SER A 89 1.78 11.87 -5.42
CA SER A 89 2.37 11.77 -6.76
C SER A 89 2.54 10.31 -7.16
N GLY A 90 2.01 9.92 -8.33
CA GLY A 90 2.11 8.55 -8.83
C GLY A 90 1.01 7.60 -8.34
N ALA A 91 -0.04 8.07 -7.63
CA ALA A 91 -1.14 7.20 -7.21
C ALA A 91 -1.85 6.52 -8.40
N ALA A 92 -2.11 7.25 -9.49
CA ALA A 92 -2.69 6.69 -10.71
C ALA A 92 -1.81 5.58 -11.34
N GLU A 93 -0.50 5.80 -11.35
CA GLU A 93 0.46 4.85 -11.88
C GLU A 93 0.57 3.60 -11.00
N ALA A 94 0.61 3.77 -9.68
CA ALA A 94 0.59 2.66 -8.74
C ALA A 94 -0.71 1.84 -8.86
N PHE A 95 -1.85 2.50 -9.02
CA PHE A 95 -3.14 1.83 -9.24
C PHE A 95 -3.15 1.01 -10.54
N ALA A 96 -2.56 1.54 -11.63
CA ALA A 96 -2.41 0.81 -12.88
C ALA A 96 -1.53 -0.44 -12.71
N LEU A 97 -0.42 -0.34 -11.98
CA LEU A 97 0.44 -1.50 -11.67
C LEU A 97 -0.28 -2.57 -10.85
N VAL A 98 -1.07 -2.17 -9.84
CA VAL A 98 -1.89 -3.09 -9.03
C VAL A 98 -2.92 -3.80 -9.90
N SER A 99 -3.58 -3.08 -10.81
CA SER A 99 -4.58 -3.64 -11.73
C SER A 99 -3.95 -4.62 -12.73
N ALA A 100 -2.80 -4.26 -13.31
CA ALA A 100 -2.06 -5.12 -14.22
C ALA A 100 -1.55 -6.40 -13.54
N ALA A 101 -1.04 -6.28 -12.30
CA ALA A 101 -0.61 -7.43 -11.50
C ALA A 101 -1.75 -8.41 -11.23
N ALA A 102 -2.92 -7.91 -10.81
CA ALA A 102 -4.11 -8.73 -10.59
C ALA A 102 -4.60 -9.38 -11.89
N GLY A 103 -4.65 -8.64 -12.99
CA GLY A 103 -4.99 -9.17 -14.31
C GLY A 103 -4.07 -10.30 -14.75
N ARG A 104 -2.75 -10.16 -14.56
CA ARG A 104 -1.77 -11.21 -14.86
C ARG A 104 -2.00 -12.48 -14.02
N LEU A 105 -2.20 -12.35 -12.71
CA LEU A 105 -2.39 -13.53 -11.85
C LEU A 105 -3.75 -14.21 -12.05
N LEU A 106 -4.79 -13.46 -12.43
CA LEU A 106 -6.13 -14.01 -12.66
C LEU A 106 -6.34 -14.52 -14.09
N GLY A 107 -5.64 -13.93 -15.07
CA GLY A 107 -5.73 -14.27 -16.50
C GLY A 107 -4.62 -15.21 -16.99
N GLY A 108 -3.48 -15.28 -16.31
CA GLY A 108 -2.28 -16.03 -16.70
C GLY A 108 -2.23 -17.51 -16.33
N GLN A 109 -3.36 -18.15 -16.02
CA GLN A 109 -3.48 -19.63 -16.03
C GLN A 109 -4.08 -20.12 -17.36
N GLN A 110 -3.72 -19.45 -18.45
CA GLN A 110 -3.97 -19.95 -19.80
C GLN A 110 -2.64 -19.95 -20.55
N GLN A 111 -2.18 -21.19 -20.80
CA GLN A 111 -1.00 -21.66 -21.55
C GLN A 111 0.25 -21.93 -20.70
#